data_AF-A0A962AR03-F1
#
_entry.id   AF-A0A962AR03-F1
#
_cell.length_a   1.000
_cell.length_b   1.000
_cell.length_c   1.000
_cell.angle_alpha   90.00
_cell.angle_beta   90.00
_cell.angle_gamma   90.00
#
_symmetry.space_group_name_H-M   'P 1'
#
loop_
_entity.id
_entity.type
_entity.pdbx_description
1 polymer ?
#
loop_
_entity_poly.entity_id
_entity_poly.type
_entity_poly.pdbx_seq_one_letter_code
_entity_poly.pdbx_strand_id
1 'polypeptide(L)'
;MQSELFENELEQSTELLRTGYVTAAAVIAGVVLETHIRTLCNERDIQIGKLDKMNSDLAKANVYNLSVQKRITAIADIRNKAAHGRTTEFVESDVVDMISYIQRFLSDYP
;
A
#
# COMPACT_ATOMS: atom_id res chain seq x y z
N MET A 1 -1.60 -16.56 -8.94
CA MET A 1 -0.25 -16.53 -8.35
C MET A 1 0.00 -15.22 -7.60
N GLN A 2 0.22 -14.07 -8.26
CA GLN A 2 0.54 -12.83 -7.52
C GLN A 2 -0.67 -12.25 -6.76
N SER A 3 -1.88 -12.32 -7.33
CA SER A 3 -3.13 -11.93 -6.63
C SER A 3 -3.39 -12.81 -5.39
N GLU A 4 -3.24 -14.13 -5.48
CA GLU A 4 -3.40 -15.04 -4.33
C GLU A 4 -2.38 -14.77 -3.20
N LEU A 5 -1.14 -14.40 -3.56
CA LEU A 5 -0.14 -14.01 -2.58
C LEU A 5 -0.55 -12.73 -1.85
N PHE A 6 -0.94 -11.70 -2.58
CA PHE A 6 -1.37 -10.43 -1.98
C PHE A 6 -2.63 -10.57 -1.13
N GLU A 7 -3.57 -11.42 -1.54
CA GLU A 7 -4.75 -11.75 -0.74
C GLU A 7 -4.35 -12.40 0.59
N ASN A 8 -3.42 -13.36 0.57
CA ASN A 8 -2.92 -14.00 1.79
C ASN A 8 -2.20 -13.00 2.71
N GLU A 9 -1.36 -12.11 2.16
CA GLU A 9 -0.66 -11.09 2.93
C GLU A 9 -1.62 -10.04 3.56
N LEU A 10 -2.68 -9.65 2.83
CA LEU A 10 -3.71 -8.75 3.37
C LEU A 10 -4.58 -9.44 4.43
N GLU A 11 -4.83 -10.74 4.29
CA GLU A 11 -5.49 -11.54 5.33
C GLU A 11 -4.62 -11.58 6.60
N GLN A 12 -3.32 -11.89 6.48
CA GLN A 12 -2.39 -11.84 7.61
C GLN A 12 -2.34 -10.46 8.28
N SER A 13 -2.31 -9.39 7.48
CA SER A 13 -2.38 -8.02 7.99
C SER A 13 -3.66 -7.78 8.80
N THR A 14 -4.79 -8.27 8.31
CA THR A 14 -6.09 -8.16 9.00
C THR A 14 -6.09 -8.91 10.33
N GLU A 15 -5.52 -10.11 10.39
CA GLU A 15 -5.44 -10.90 11.63
C GLU A 15 -4.50 -10.27 12.66
N LEU A 16 -3.38 -9.68 12.23
CA LEU A 16 -2.49 -8.90 13.11
C LEU A 16 -3.21 -7.68 13.68
N LEU A 17 -3.99 -6.98 12.87
CA LEU A 17 -4.76 -5.84 13.32
C LEU A 17 -5.78 -6.25 14.39
N ARG A 18 -6.54 -7.33 14.14
CA ARG A 18 -7.52 -7.90 15.08
C ARG A 18 -6.92 -8.32 16.42
N THR A 19 -5.66 -8.72 16.43
CA THR A 19 -4.92 -9.12 17.64
C THR A 19 -4.16 -7.97 18.30
N GLY A 20 -4.31 -6.74 17.81
CA GLY A 20 -3.73 -5.52 18.39
C GLY A 20 -2.32 -5.19 17.90
N TYR A 21 -1.76 -5.95 16.96
CA TYR A 21 -0.46 -5.69 16.34
C TYR A 21 -0.58 -4.67 15.20
N VAL A 22 -1.09 -3.48 15.51
CA VAL A 22 -1.43 -2.40 14.54
C VAL A 22 -0.23 -2.01 13.67
N THR A 23 0.95 -1.88 14.26
CA THR A 23 2.18 -1.52 13.51
C THR A 23 2.59 -2.61 12.54
N ALA A 24 2.51 -3.88 12.95
CA ALA A 24 2.87 -5.00 12.09
C ALA A 24 1.89 -5.11 10.91
N ALA A 25 0.59 -4.95 11.17
CA ALA A 25 -0.44 -4.90 10.14
C ALA A 25 -0.16 -3.81 9.10
N ALA A 26 0.11 -2.57 9.55
CA ALA A 26 0.44 -1.46 8.65
C ALA A 26 1.70 -1.72 7.80
N VAL A 27 2.73 -2.35 8.37
CA VAL A 27 3.94 -2.71 7.62
C VAL A 27 3.64 -3.75 6.53
N ILE A 28 2.94 -4.84 6.88
CA ILE A 28 2.62 -5.91 5.91
C ILE A 28 1.74 -5.37 4.77
N ALA A 29 0.66 -4.67 5.10
CA ALA A 29 -0.19 -4.05 4.08
C ALA A 29 0.61 -3.06 3.20
N GLY A 30 1.52 -2.29 3.79
CA GLY A 30 2.36 -1.35 3.05
C GLY A 30 3.34 -2.02 2.09
N VAL A 31 3.83 -3.23 2.43
CA VAL A 31 4.67 -4.04 1.53
C VAL A 31 3.85 -4.55 0.33
N VAL A 32 2.61 -4.99 0.54
CA VAL A 32 1.69 -5.38 -0.55
C VAL A 32 1.53 -4.23 -1.54
N LEU A 33 1.20 -3.03 -1.05
CA LEU A 33 1.03 -1.83 -1.88
C LEU A 33 2.30 -1.49 -2.68
N GLU A 34 3.47 -1.49 -2.03
CA GLU A 34 4.73 -1.17 -2.68
C GLU A 34 5.09 -2.19 -3.77
N THR A 35 4.88 -3.48 -3.49
CA THR A 35 5.16 -4.57 -4.43
C THR A 35 4.25 -4.49 -5.65
N HIS A 36 2.98 -4.19 -5.44
CA HIS A 36 2.04 -4.01 -6.53
C HIS A 36 2.35 -2.77 -7.38
N ILE A 37 2.65 -1.61 -6.77
CA ILE A 37 3.10 -0.41 -7.49
C ILE A 37 4.37 -0.68 -8.31
N ARG A 38 5.32 -1.43 -7.74
CA ARG A 38 6.54 -1.84 -8.45
C ARG A 38 6.22 -2.72 -9.66
N THR A 39 5.22 -3.59 -9.53
CA THR A 39 4.75 -4.43 -10.65
C THR A 39 4.17 -3.58 -11.77
N LEU A 40 3.26 -2.65 -11.43
CA LEU A 40 2.70 -1.69 -12.41
C LEU A 40 3.79 -0.86 -13.10
N CYS A 41 4.84 -0.45 -12.37
CA CYS A 41 5.96 0.25 -12.99
C CYS A 41 6.72 -0.64 -13.99
N ASN A 42 7.02 -1.89 -13.63
CA ASN A 42 7.72 -2.83 -14.51
C ASN A 42 6.94 -3.08 -15.80
N GLU A 43 5.61 -3.24 -15.73
CA GLU A 43 4.76 -3.50 -16.90
C GLU A 43 4.71 -2.32 -17.88
N ARG A 44 5.04 -1.11 -17.43
CA ARG A 44 4.97 0.14 -18.22
C ARG A 44 6.33 0.76 -18.48
N ASP A 45 7.40 0.00 -18.26
CA ASP A 45 8.78 0.45 -18.43
C ASP A 45 9.10 1.75 -17.65
N ILE A 46 8.46 1.92 -16.48
CA ILE A 46 8.73 3.04 -15.57
C ILE A 46 9.86 2.64 -14.63
N GLN A 47 10.84 3.53 -14.49
CA GLN A 47 12.01 3.29 -13.63
C GLN A 47 11.59 3.05 -12.17
N ILE A 48 12.03 1.90 -11.61
CA ILE A 48 11.82 1.55 -10.21
C ILE A 48 12.61 2.48 -9.28
N GLY A 49 11.98 2.90 -8.19
CA GLY A 49 12.57 3.80 -7.21
C GLY A 49 11.85 3.77 -5.87
N LYS A 50 11.87 4.90 -5.15
CA LYS A 50 11.08 5.06 -3.91
C LYS A 50 9.58 5.06 -4.22
N LEU A 51 8.77 4.57 -3.29
CA LEU A 51 7.31 4.49 -3.41
C LEU A 51 6.67 5.81 -3.90
N ASP A 52 7.03 6.95 -3.31
CA ASP A 52 6.47 8.26 -3.67
C ASP A 52 6.76 8.65 -5.12
N LYS A 53 7.96 8.29 -5.60
CA LYS A 53 8.42 8.56 -6.96
C LYS A 53 7.68 7.66 -7.95
N MET A 54 7.60 6.35 -7.67
CA MET A 54 6.86 5.39 -8.48
C MET A 54 5.37 5.77 -8.58
N ASN A 55 4.74 6.12 -7.46
CA ASN A 55 3.36 6.59 -7.43
C ASN A 55 3.14 7.83 -8.33
N SER A 56 4.04 8.80 -8.21
CA SER A 56 3.96 10.03 -9.01
C SER A 56 4.19 9.78 -10.50
N ASP A 57 5.07 8.85 -10.86
CA ASP A 57 5.37 8.56 -12.26
C ASP A 57 4.27 7.73 -12.93
N LEU A 58 3.65 6.78 -12.21
CA LEU A 58 2.44 6.07 -12.67
C LEU A 58 1.26 7.01 -12.92
N ALA A 59 1.04 7.98 -12.03
CA ALA A 59 0.01 9.00 -12.24
C ALA A 59 0.30 9.88 -13.47
N LYS A 60 1.56 10.29 -13.67
CA LYS A 60 1.99 11.04 -14.87
C LYS A 60 1.85 10.24 -16.15
N ALA A 61 2.03 8.93 -16.08
CA ALA A 61 1.80 8.00 -17.18
C ALA A 61 0.30 7.70 -17.41
N ASN A 62 -0.61 8.37 -16.68
CA ASN A 62 -2.06 8.18 -16.73
C ASN A 62 -2.51 6.74 -16.41
N VAL A 63 -1.73 5.98 -15.63
CA VAL A 63 -2.18 4.67 -15.13
C VAL A 63 -3.35 4.85 -14.17
N TYR A 64 -3.28 5.89 -13.33
CA TYR A 64 -4.39 6.33 -12.49
C TYR A 64 -4.39 7.85 -12.34
N ASN A 65 -5.52 8.39 -11.85
CA ASN A 65 -5.71 9.82 -11.71
C ASN A 65 -5.06 10.39 -10.42
N LEU A 66 -5.07 11.72 -10.31
CA LEU A 66 -4.52 12.45 -9.17
C LEU A 66 -5.16 12.08 -7.81
N SER A 67 -6.44 11.70 -7.80
CA SER A 67 -7.14 11.31 -6.57
C SER A 67 -6.58 10.00 -6.01
N VAL A 68 -6.33 9.02 -6.89
CA VAL A 68 -5.67 7.75 -6.53
C VAL A 68 -4.24 8.02 -6.06
N GLN A 69 -3.48 8.84 -6.80
CA GLN A 69 -2.12 9.22 -6.42
C GLN A 69 -2.07 9.78 -4.98
N LYS A 70 -2.94 10.74 -4.65
CA LYS A 70 -3.00 11.35 -3.32
C LYS A 70 -3.34 10.35 -2.22
N ARG A 71 -4.22 9.38 -2.51
CA ARG A 71 -4.61 8.35 -1.55
C ARG A 71 -3.48 7.36 -1.28
N ILE A 72 -2.76 6.94 -2.33
CA ILE A 72 -1.54 6.15 -2.20
C ILE A 72 -0.49 6.90 -1.38
N THR A 73 -0.31 8.21 -1.60
CA THR A 73 0.63 9.01 -0.80
C THR A 73 0.27 9.02 0.70
N ALA A 74 -1.01 9.16 1.04
CA ALA A 74 -1.45 9.11 2.43
C ALA A 74 -1.16 7.74 3.08
N ILE A 75 -1.37 6.65 2.32
CA ILE A 75 -1.07 5.29 2.81
C ILE A 75 0.44 5.05 2.93
N ALA A 76 1.24 5.57 2.00
CA ALA A 76 2.70 5.51 2.06
C ALA A 76 3.24 6.20 3.33
N ASP A 77 2.62 7.30 3.76
CA ASP A 77 2.95 7.96 5.03
C ASP A 77 2.66 7.07 6.24
N ILE A 78 1.50 6.41 6.31
CA ILE A 78 1.15 5.45 7.37
C ILE A 78 2.17 4.30 7.43
N ARG A 79 2.48 3.67 6.29
CA ARG A 79 3.52 2.64 6.18
C ARG A 79 4.85 3.15 6.73
N ASN A 80 5.28 4.34 6.31
CA ASN A 80 6.58 4.90 6.71
C ASN A 80 6.64 5.14 8.23
N LYS A 81 5.57 5.69 8.81
CA LYS A 81 5.45 5.85 10.26
C LYS A 81 5.53 4.51 10.99
N ALA A 82 4.79 3.50 10.52
CA ALA A 82 4.79 2.16 11.09
C ALA A 82 6.18 1.49 11.00
N ALA A 83 6.84 1.54 9.83
CA ALA A 83 8.17 0.97 9.61
C ALA A 83 9.27 1.66 10.45
N HIS A 84 9.05 2.90 10.87
CA HIS A 84 9.95 3.64 11.75
C HIS A 84 9.50 3.66 13.23
N GLY A 85 8.50 2.87 13.61
CA GLY A 85 8.05 2.71 15.00
C GLY A 85 7.31 3.93 15.57
N ARG A 86 6.80 4.83 14.73
CA ARG A 86 6.10 6.06 15.13
C ARG A 86 4.62 5.80 15.40
N THR A 87 4.34 4.92 16.37
CA THR A 87 3.00 4.38 16.63
C THR A 87 1.98 5.40 17.16
N THR A 88 2.42 6.60 17.54
CA THR A 88 1.55 7.70 17.99
C THR A 88 1.11 8.62 16.85
N GLU A 89 1.61 8.41 15.62
CA GLU A 89 1.35 9.28 14.46
C GLU A 89 0.29 8.73 13.48
N PHE A 90 -0.35 7.62 13.85
CA PHE A 90 -1.47 6.99 13.16
C PHE A 90 -2.30 6.19 14.18
N VAL A 91 -3.56 5.92 13.86
CA VAL A 91 -4.47 5.15 14.70
C VAL A 91 -4.91 3.86 14.01
N GLU A 92 -5.50 2.93 14.77
CA GLU A 92 -5.98 1.65 14.24
C GLU A 92 -6.94 1.81 13.06
N SER A 93 -7.84 2.78 13.10
CA SER A 93 -8.78 3.05 12.00
C SER A 93 -8.08 3.46 10.70
N ASP A 94 -6.93 4.14 10.78
CA ASP A 94 -6.13 4.47 9.59
C ASP A 94 -5.61 3.20 8.92
N VAL A 95 -5.27 2.18 9.71
CA VAL A 95 -4.78 0.88 9.21
C VAL A 95 -5.93 0.03 8.66
N VAL A 96 -7.11 0.07 9.28
CA VAL A 96 -8.34 -0.55 8.73
C VAL A 96 -8.64 0.01 7.33
N ASP A 97 -8.63 1.34 7.19
CA ASP A 97 -8.91 2.03 5.93
C ASP A 97 -7.82 1.78 4.89
N MET A 98 -6.56 1.70 5.33
CA MET A 98 -5.41 1.34 4.50
C MET A 98 -5.57 -0.05 3.89
N ILE A 99 -5.84 -1.09 4.71
CA ILE A 99 -6.00 -2.48 4.23
C ILE A 99 -7.16 -2.55 3.23
N SER A 100 -8.30 -1.98 3.59
CA SER A 100 -9.51 -1.98 2.76
C SER A 100 -9.27 -1.30 1.41
N TYR A 101 -8.54 -0.17 1.41
CA TYR A 101 -8.23 0.53 0.17
C TYR A 101 -7.21 -0.22 -0.69
N ILE A 102 -6.18 -0.82 -0.09
CA ILE A 102 -5.17 -1.59 -0.84
C ILE A 102 -5.86 -2.75 -1.55
N GLN A 103 -6.73 -3.49 -0.85
CA GLN A 103 -7.50 -4.58 -1.47
C GLN A 103 -8.29 -4.10 -2.70
N ARG A 104 -8.98 -2.96 -2.59
CA ARG A 104 -9.68 -2.36 -3.72
C ARG A 104 -8.74 -1.92 -4.84
N PHE A 105 -7.60 -1.32 -4.49
CA PHE A 105 -6.61 -0.84 -5.46
C PHE A 105 -6.04 -1.98 -6.30
N LEU A 106 -5.73 -3.13 -5.68
CA LEU A 106 -5.30 -4.34 -6.40
C LEU A 106 -6.34 -4.82 -7.43
N SER A 107 -7.63 -4.71 -7.11
CA SER A 107 -8.72 -5.10 -8.01
C SER A 107 -8.96 -4.08 -9.13
N ASP A 108 -8.87 -2.79 -8.81
CA ASP A 108 -9.10 -1.70 -9.76
C ASP A 108 -7.92 -1.55 -10.77
N TYR A 109 -6.72 -2.03 -10.41
CA TYR A 109 -5.49 -1.93 -11.19
C TYR A 109 -4.72 -3.27 -11.24
N PRO A 110 -5.20 -4.30 -11.95
CA PRO A 110 -4.58 -5.61 -11.97
C PRO A 110 -3.18 -5.64 -12.61
#